data_AF-A0A830BKE0-F1
#
_entry.id   AF-A0A830BKE0-F1
#
_cell.length_a   1.000
_cell.length_b   1.000
_cell.length_c   1.000
_cell.angle_alpha   90.00
_cell.angle_beta   90.00
_cell.angle_gamma   90.00
#
_symmetry.space_group_name_H-M   'P 1'
#
loop_
_entity.id
_entity.type
_entity.pdbx_description
1 polymer ?
#
loop_
_entity_poly.entity_id
_entity_poly.type
_entity_poly.pdbx_seq_one_letter_code
_entity_poly.pdbx_strand_id
1 'polypeptide(L)'
;MEGVGGEGPSAAAASLNQASRLFQHYLDKSTPHSTYRWIGTFLLVSLYALRVYHVHGFYIVSYGLGIYILNLLIGFLSPLVDPEVERTDGPMLPTKGSDEFKPFIRRLPEFKFWYAITKAFCVAFVMTFFSMFDVPVFWPVLLCYWLVLFTLTMKRQIMHMIKYKYIPFNLGKQKYKGKKHAASSPRAD
;
A
#
# COMPACT_ATOMS: atom_id res chain seq x y z
N MET A 1 -25.91 -51.16 -6.73
CA MET A 1 -25.43 -49.96 -7.47
C MET A 1 -25.97 -48.77 -6.70
N GLU A 2 -25.20 -47.68 -6.53
CA GLU A 2 -25.40 -46.55 -5.60
C GLU A 2 -24.58 -46.69 -4.29
N GLY A 3 -23.77 -45.72 -3.85
CA GLY A 3 -23.57 -44.36 -4.32
C GLY A 3 -22.14 -43.86 -4.10
N VAL A 4 -21.57 -43.27 -5.16
CA VAL A 4 -20.35 -42.46 -5.10
C VAL A 4 -20.80 -41.02 -4.78
N GLY A 5 -20.86 -40.71 -3.49
CA GLY A 5 -21.32 -39.42 -2.96
C GLY A 5 -20.17 -38.47 -2.61
N GLY A 6 -19.73 -37.67 -3.57
CA GLY A 6 -19.32 -36.27 -3.38
C GLY A 6 -18.34 -35.86 -2.27
N GLU A 7 -17.07 -36.28 -2.32
CA GLU A 7 -15.98 -35.71 -1.48
C GLU A 7 -15.23 -34.52 -2.14
N GLY A 8 -15.77 -33.93 -3.21
CA GLY A 8 -15.01 -33.02 -4.10
C GLY A 8 -14.80 -31.55 -3.66
N PRO A 9 -15.78 -30.82 -3.09
CA PRO A 9 -15.63 -29.37 -2.89
C PRO A 9 -15.20 -28.94 -1.47
N SER A 10 -15.53 -29.71 -0.43
CA SER A 10 -15.29 -29.35 0.97
C SER A 10 -13.83 -29.53 1.39
N ALA A 11 -13.18 -30.62 0.97
CA ALA A 11 -11.78 -30.90 1.28
C ALA A 11 -10.81 -29.92 0.59
N ALA A 12 -11.11 -29.51 -0.65
CA ALA A 12 -10.37 -28.48 -1.37
C ALA A 12 -10.55 -27.10 -0.72
N ALA A 13 -11.75 -26.73 -0.30
CA ALA A 13 -11.99 -25.49 0.44
C ALA A 13 -11.28 -25.49 1.81
N ALA A 14 -11.27 -26.63 2.51
CA ALA A 14 -10.59 -26.79 3.80
C ALA A 14 -9.06 -26.69 3.66
N SER A 15 -8.47 -27.30 2.63
CA SER A 15 -7.04 -27.24 2.35
C SER A 15 -6.58 -25.84 1.92
N LEU A 16 -7.38 -25.14 1.10
CA LEU A 16 -7.16 -23.73 0.74
C LEU A 16 -7.21 -22.83 1.99
N ASN A 17 -8.14 -23.08 2.91
CA ASN A 17 -8.24 -22.35 4.18
C ASN A 17 -7.05 -22.62 5.11
N GLN A 18 -6.54 -23.85 5.16
CA GLN A 18 -5.34 -24.20 5.92
C GLN A 18 -4.08 -23.57 5.31
N ALA A 19 -3.94 -23.60 3.99
CA ALA A 19 -2.86 -22.93 3.27
C ALA A 19 -2.90 -21.41 3.47
N SER A 20 -4.09 -20.81 3.45
CA SER A 20 -4.29 -19.39 3.76
C SER A 20 -3.86 -19.05 5.18
N ARG A 21 -4.21 -19.88 6.19
CA ARG A 21 -3.79 -19.67 7.58
C ARG A 21 -2.28 -19.80 7.78
N LEU A 22 -1.65 -20.79 7.14
CA LEU A 22 -0.19 -20.95 7.17
C LEU A 22 0.52 -19.79 6.47
N PHE A 23 0.01 -19.38 5.31
CA PHE A 23 0.51 -18.21 4.61
C PHE A 23 0.39 -16.94 5.47
N GLN A 24 -0.76 -16.73 6.12
CA GLN A 24 -0.97 -15.64 7.08
C GLN A 24 0.04 -15.71 8.24
N HIS A 25 0.27 -16.91 8.78
CA HIS A 25 1.22 -17.13 9.87
C HIS A 25 2.68 -16.80 9.48
N TYR A 26 3.11 -17.21 8.28
CA TYR A 26 4.43 -16.85 7.75
C TYR A 26 4.53 -15.36 7.41
N LEU A 27 3.45 -14.76 6.90
CA LEU A 27 3.36 -13.32 6.68
C LEU A 27 3.51 -12.56 8.00
N ASP A 28 2.80 -12.96 9.05
CA ASP A 28 2.85 -12.36 10.38
C ASP A 28 4.26 -12.45 10.99
N LYS A 29 4.98 -13.56 10.76
CA LYS A 29 6.38 -13.74 11.17
C LYS A 29 7.37 -12.86 10.41
N SER A 30 7.06 -12.46 9.19
CA SER A 30 7.88 -11.54 8.37
C SER A 30 7.62 -10.05 8.64
N THR A 31 6.55 -9.75 9.39
CA THR A 31 6.15 -8.38 9.78
C THR A 31 7.27 -7.54 10.41
N PRO A 32 8.07 -8.04 11.39
CA PRO A 32 9.06 -7.22 12.08
C PRO A 32 10.28 -6.87 11.22
N HIS A 33 10.56 -7.62 10.14
CA HIS A 33 11.74 -7.44 9.31
C HIS A 33 11.49 -6.52 8.10
N SER A 34 11.07 -5.27 8.33
CA SER A 34 10.75 -4.33 7.24
C SER A 34 11.95 -4.06 6.32
N THR A 35 13.16 -3.91 6.88
CA THR A 35 14.38 -3.65 6.11
C THR A 35 14.70 -4.76 5.12
N TYR A 36 14.73 -6.02 5.57
CA TYR A 36 15.00 -7.18 4.72
C TYR A 36 13.94 -7.37 3.64
N ARG A 37 12.67 -7.09 3.95
CA ARG A 37 11.56 -7.11 2.98
C ARG A 37 11.80 -6.12 1.84
N TRP A 38 12.14 -4.87 2.16
CA TRP A 38 12.41 -3.84 1.16
C TRP A 38 13.71 -4.09 0.37
N ILE A 39 14.74 -4.66 1.01
CA ILE A 39 15.96 -5.10 0.30
C ILE A 39 15.63 -6.17 -0.74
N GLY A 40 14.84 -7.19 -0.37
CA GLY A 40 14.42 -8.24 -1.30
C GLY A 40 13.62 -7.69 -2.48
N THR A 41 12.67 -6.77 -2.23
CA THR A 41 11.93 -6.09 -3.30
C THR A 41 12.85 -5.26 -4.18
N PHE A 42 13.80 -4.51 -3.60
CA PHE A 42 14.75 -3.71 -4.38
C PHE A 42 15.58 -4.58 -5.32
N LEU A 43 16.11 -5.71 -4.82
CA LEU A 43 16.85 -6.67 -5.64
C LEU A 43 15.98 -7.21 -6.79
N LEU A 44 14.71 -7.58 -6.52
CA LEU A 44 13.78 -8.03 -7.55
C LEU A 44 13.51 -6.95 -8.60
N VAL A 45 13.32 -5.70 -8.18
CA VAL A 45 13.13 -4.55 -9.07
C VAL A 45 14.37 -4.34 -9.94
N SER A 46 15.57 -4.41 -9.37
CA SER A 46 16.83 -4.29 -10.10
C SER A 46 17.00 -5.40 -11.14
N LEU A 47 16.68 -6.65 -10.79
CA LEU A 47 16.71 -7.79 -11.73
C LEU A 47 15.70 -7.60 -12.88
N TYR A 48 14.50 -7.14 -12.58
CA TYR A 48 13.49 -6.83 -13.59
C TYR A 48 13.95 -5.69 -14.52
N ALA A 49 14.47 -4.60 -13.98
CA ALA A 49 14.98 -3.47 -14.76
C ALA A 49 16.15 -3.88 -15.65
N LEU A 50 17.09 -4.67 -15.12
CA LEU A 50 18.21 -5.23 -15.88
C LEU A 50 17.71 -6.10 -17.04
N ARG A 51 16.71 -6.96 -16.79
CA ARG A 51 16.11 -7.81 -17.82
C ARG A 51 15.47 -7.00 -18.93
N VAL A 52 14.63 -6.02 -18.61
CA VAL A 52 13.96 -5.15 -19.60
C VAL A 52 14.99 -4.35 -20.40
N TYR A 53 16.05 -3.84 -19.73
CA TYR A 53 17.13 -3.12 -20.38
C TYR A 53 17.88 -3.98 -21.40
N HIS A 54 18.23 -5.23 -21.07
CA HIS A 54 18.93 -6.11 -22.00
C HIS A 54 18.08 -6.58 -23.18
N VAL A 55 16.79 -6.81 -22.99
CA VAL A 55 15.91 -7.31 -24.04
C VAL A 55 15.40 -6.20 -24.95
N HIS A 56 15.43 -4.94 -24.48
CA HIS A 56 14.84 -3.80 -25.18
C HIS A 56 13.38 -4.04 -25.60
N GLY A 57 12.61 -4.76 -24.76
CA GLY A 57 11.23 -5.18 -25.02
C GLY A 57 10.36 -5.12 -23.76
N PHE A 58 9.13 -5.62 -23.86
CA PHE A 58 8.15 -5.66 -22.75
C PHE A 58 7.74 -4.29 -22.19
N TYR A 59 7.72 -3.26 -23.04
CA TYR A 59 7.33 -1.90 -22.63
C TYR A 59 5.87 -1.80 -22.18
N ILE A 60 4.97 -2.59 -22.77
CA ILE A 60 3.56 -2.65 -22.34
C ILE A 60 3.45 -3.22 -20.92
N VAL A 61 4.17 -4.29 -20.63
CA VAL A 61 4.20 -4.91 -19.29
C VAL A 61 4.75 -3.91 -18.27
N SER A 62 5.84 -3.23 -18.62
CA SER A 62 6.46 -2.19 -17.78
C SER A 62 5.51 -1.02 -17.54
N TYR A 63 4.79 -0.57 -18.58
CA TYR A 63 3.79 0.48 -18.50
C TYR A 63 2.62 0.09 -17.60
N GLY A 64 2.06 -1.11 -17.78
CA GLY A 64 0.99 -1.64 -16.94
C GLY A 64 1.42 -1.77 -15.47
N LEU A 65 2.64 -2.25 -15.23
CA LEU A 65 3.26 -2.29 -13.91
C LEU A 65 3.36 -0.89 -13.29
N GLY A 66 3.80 0.11 -14.07
CA GLY A 66 3.89 1.49 -13.64
C GLY A 66 2.52 2.09 -13.26
N ILE A 67 1.49 1.85 -14.06
CA ILE A 67 0.11 2.31 -13.75
C ILE A 67 -0.43 1.61 -12.50
N TYR A 68 -0.16 0.31 -12.36
CA TYR A 68 -0.56 -0.44 -11.18
C TYR A 68 0.12 0.08 -9.91
N ILE A 69 1.43 0.35 -9.94
CA ILE A 69 2.16 0.95 -8.81
C ILE A 69 1.59 2.34 -8.49
N LEU A 70 1.25 3.13 -9.51
CA LEU A 70 0.62 4.42 -9.30
C LEU A 70 -0.73 4.29 -8.60
N ASN A 71 -1.55 3.32 -8.99
CA ASN A 71 -2.81 3.02 -8.31
C ASN A 71 -2.59 2.60 -6.84
N LEU A 72 -1.58 1.78 -6.57
CA LEU A 72 -1.20 1.44 -5.20
C LEU A 72 -0.76 2.67 -4.40
N LEU A 73 -0.02 3.58 -5.03
CA LEU A 73 0.45 4.81 -4.39
C LEU A 73 -0.70 5.77 -4.06
N ILE A 74 -1.71 5.87 -4.94
CA ILE A 74 -2.97 6.57 -4.64
C ILE A 74 -3.65 5.93 -3.42
N GLY A 75 -3.80 4.60 -3.40
CA GLY A 75 -4.39 3.88 -2.26
C GLY A 75 -3.60 4.01 -0.96
N PHE A 76 -2.29 4.23 -1.04
CA PHE A 76 -1.44 4.48 0.13
C PHE A 76 -1.56 5.91 0.67
N LEU A 77 -1.71 6.90 -0.23
CA LEU A 77 -1.82 8.32 0.11
C LEU A 77 -3.26 8.76 0.43
N SER A 78 -4.26 7.99 0.02
CA SER A 78 -5.67 8.27 0.28
C SER A 78 -6.07 7.81 1.69
N PRO A 79 -6.81 8.63 2.46
CA PRO A 79 -7.27 8.26 3.80
C PRO A 79 -8.30 7.12 3.71
N LEU A 80 -8.40 6.32 4.79
CA LEU A 80 -9.39 5.23 4.87
C LEU A 80 -10.84 5.75 4.83
N VAL A 81 -11.08 6.94 5.39
CA VAL A 81 -12.37 7.65 5.40
C VAL A 81 -12.16 9.00 4.74
N ASP A 82 -12.96 9.30 3.73
CA ASP A 82 -12.87 10.55 2.98
C ASP A 82 -13.44 11.71 3.82
N PRO A 83 -12.65 12.75 4.14
CA PRO A 83 -13.12 13.90 4.95
C PRO A 83 -14.29 14.66 4.30
N GLU A 84 -14.57 14.50 3.00
CA GLU A 84 -15.76 15.08 2.36
C GLU A 84 -17.06 14.38 2.77
N VAL A 85 -17.03 13.06 3.01
CA VAL A 85 -18.20 12.29 3.47
C VAL A 85 -18.54 12.65 4.91
N GLU A 86 -17.52 12.85 5.76
CA GLU A 86 -17.71 13.18 7.17
C GLU A 86 -18.26 14.61 7.39
N ARG A 87 -18.04 15.54 6.46
CA ARG A 87 -18.66 16.88 6.51
C ARG A 87 -20.14 16.91 6.13
N THR A 88 -20.62 15.89 5.43
CA THR A 88 -21.98 15.88 4.88
C THR A 88 -23.00 15.33 5.90
N ASP A 89 -22.56 14.54 6.89
CA ASP A 89 -23.44 13.76 7.78
C ASP A 89 -23.69 14.33 9.19
N GLY A 90 -23.52 15.64 9.44
CA GLY A 90 -24.02 16.19 10.71
C GLY A 90 -23.86 17.68 10.96
N PRO A 91 -24.83 18.33 11.63
CA PRO A 91 -24.71 19.71 12.07
C PRO A 91 -23.65 19.80 13.17
N MET A 92 -22.41 20.15 12.81
CA MET A 92 -21.35 20.39 13.79
C MET A 92 -21.48 21.80 14.40
N LEU A 93 -21.54 21.84 15.73
CA LEU A 93 -21.44 23.07 16.51
C LEU A 93 -20.08 23.75 16.25
N PRO A 94 -20.03 25.08 16.03
CA PRO A 94 -18.77 25.77 15.75
C PRO A 94 -17.88 25.81 16.99
N THR A 95 -16.98 24.84 17.11
CA THR A 95 -15.90 24.87 18.11
C THR A 95 -14.63 25.40 17.45
N LYS A 96 -14.47 26.73 17.51
CA LYS A 96 -13.16 27.37 17.34
C LYS A 96 -12.23 26.83 18.44
N GLY A 97 -11.13 26.16 18.08
CA GLY A 97 -9.96 26.09 18.98
C GLY A 97 -9.21 24.77 19.12
N SER A 98 -9.66 23.66 18.56
CA SER A 98 -8.88 22.42 18.54
C SER A 98 -8.88 21.82 17.15
N ASP A 99 -7.82 22.08 16.38
CA ASP A 99 -7.43 21.24 15.24
C ASP A 99 -7.20 19.83 15.83
N GLU A 100 -8.28 19.05 15.93
CA GLU A 100 -8.29 17.69 16.44
C GLU A 100 -7.50 16.83 15.45
N PHE A 101 -6.28 16.50 15.84
CA PHE A 101 -5.35 15.72 15.05
C PHE A 101 -5.91 14.30 14.87
N LYS A 102 -6.66 14.08 13.80
CA LYS A 102 -7.09 12.74 13.39
C LYS A 102 -5.85 11.94 12.94
N PRO A 103 -5.49 10.85 13.62
CA PRO A 103 -4.39 10.01 13.18
C PRO A 103 -4.67 9.48 11.77
N PHE A 104 -3.76 9.71 10.82
CA PHE A 104 -3.89 9.16 9.47
C PHE A 104 -3.82 7.64 9.50
N ILE A 105 -4.99 7.02 9.41
CA ILE A 105 -5.10 5.61 9.06
C ILE A 105 -5.10 5.55 7.53
N ARG A 106 -3.95 5.19 6.98
CA ARG A 106 -3.78 5.00 5.53
C ARG A 106 -4.70 3.88 5.07
N ARG A 107 -5.37 4.04 3.92
CA ARG A 107 -6.27 3.01 3.36
C ARG A 107 -5.54 1.71 3.04
N LEU A 108 -4.25 1.79 2.68
CA LEU A 108 -3.39 0.63 2.44
C LEU A 108 -2.26 0.56 3.49
N PRO A 109 -2.27 -0.44 4.40
CA PRO A 109 -1.17 -0.70 5.32
C PRO A 109 0.15 -0.96 4.57
N GLU A 110 1.28 -0.51 5.12
CA GLU A 110 2.62 -0.66 4.51
C GLU A 110 2.94 -2.11 4.11
N PHE A 111 2.54 -3.07 4.96
CA PHE A 111 2.74 -4.49 4.67
C PHE A 111 1.99 -4.94 3.41
N LYS A 112 0.74 -4.51 3.24
CA LYS A 112 -0.07 -4.82 2.05
C LYS A 112 0.47 -4.11 0.81
N PHE A 113 0.95 -2.88 0.96
CA PHE A 113 1.61 -2.14 -0.11
C PHE A 113 2.87 -2.86 -0.60
N TRP A 114 3.76 -3.23 0.32
CA TRP A 114 4.97 -3.97 0.03
C TRP A 114 4.68 -5.32 -0.64
N TYR A 115 3.72 -6.09 -0.10
CA TYR A 115 3.34 -7.38 -0.67
C TYR A 115 2.76 -7.22 -2.08
N ALA A 116 1.90 -6.22 -2.30
CA ALA A 116 1.31 -5.94 -3.60
C ALA A 116 2.35 -5.53 -4.65
N ILE A 117 3.34 -4.72 -4.27
CA ILE A 117 4.48 -4.36 -5.14
C ILE A 117 5.30 -5.59 -5.47
N THR A 118 5.75 -6.33 -4.46
CA THR A 118 6.58 -7.53 -4.65
C THR A 118 5.88 -8.55 -5.54
N LYS A 119 4.58 -8.81 -5.29
CA LYS A 119 3.76 -9.69 -6.12
C LYS A 119 3.68 -9.20 -7.58
N ALA A 120 3.45 -7.91 -7.80
CA ALA A 120 3.35 -7.35 -9.15
C ALA A 120 4.67 -7.46 -9.91
N PHE A 121 5.80 -7.19 -9.26
CA PHE A 121 7.13 -7.40 -9.86
C PHE A 121 7.40 -8.88 -10.16
N CYS A 122 7.04 -9.81 -9.27
CA CYS A 122 7.17 -11.25 -9.55
C CYS A 122 6.36 -11.66 -10.79
N VAL A 123 5.10 -11.22 -10.88
CA VAL A 123 4.24 -11.52 -12.04
C VAL A 123 4.79 -10.88 -13.31
N ALA A 124 5.15 -9.59 -13.27
CA ALA A 124 5.72 -8.89 -14.41
C ALA A 124 7.03 -9.54 -14.88
N PHE A 125 7.89 -9.96 -13.96
CA PHE A 125 9.12 -10.68 -14.26
C PHE A 125 8.83 -12.02 -14.96
N VAL A 126 7.88 -12.81 -14.45
CA VAL A 126 7.44 -14.05 -15.11
C VAL A 126 6.86 -13.78 -16.51
N MET A 127 6.09 -12.70 -16.69
CA MET A 127 5.56 -12.30 -18.00
C MET A 127 6.68 -11.98 -19.01
N THR A 128 7.84 -11.47 -18.59
CA THR A 128 8.98 -11.19 -19.49
C THR A 128 9.67 -12.43 -20.07
N PHE A 129 9.26 -13.64 -19.67
CA PHE A 129 9.73 -14.89 -20.29
C PHE A 129 8.86 -15.33 -21.47
N PHE A 130 7.64 -14.79 -21.61
CA PHE A 130 6.72 -15.16 -22.67
C PHE A 130 6.71 -14.08 -23.76
N SER A 131 7.14 -14.43 -24.97
CA SER A 131 7.19 -13.50 -26.11
C SER A 131 5.82 -12.93 -26.51
N MET A 132 4.71 -13.57 -26.11
CA MET A 132 3.35 -13.08 -26.35
C MET A 132 3.11 -11.67 -25.79
N PHE A 133 3.79 -11.28 -24.71
CA PHE A 133 3.63 -9.96 -24.09
C PHE A 133 4.61 -8.90 -24.64
N ASP A 134 5.48 -9.28 -25.59
CA ASP A 134 6.43 -8.40 -26.22
C ASP A 134 5.87 -7.85 -27.54
N VAL A 135 5.09 -6.79 -27.43
CA VAL A 135 4.49 -6.11 -28.59
C VAL A 135 5.32 -4.87 -28.93
N PRO A 136 5.76 -4.70 -30.19
CA PRO A 136 6.52 -3.53 -30.61
C PRO A 136 5.63 -2.29 -30.52
N VAL A 137 5.95 -1.41 -29.59
CA VAL A 137 5.25 -0.13 -29.36
C VAL A 137 6.26 0.99 -29.25
N PHE A 138 5.85 2.22 -29.59
CA PHE A 138 6.69 3.39 -29.44
C PHE A 138 6.82 3.77 -27.96
N TRP A 139 7.70 3.10 -27.24
CA TRP A 139 7.84 3.22 -25.79
C TRP A 139 8.07 4.65 -25.24
N PRO A 140 8.72 5.60 -25.96
CA PRO A 140 8.88 6.95 -25.42
C PRO A 140 7.54 7.66 -25.17
N VAL A 141 6.52 7.39 -25.99
CA VAL A 141 5.19 7.97 -25.77
C VAL A 141 4.55 7.41 -24.51
N LEU A 142 4.67 6.10 -24.28
CA LEU A 142 4.13 5.45 -23.07
C LEU A 142 4.80 5.99 -21.81
N LEU A 143 6.11 6.20 -21.84
CA LEU A 143 6.83 6.81 -20.73
C LEU A 143 6.36 8.25 -20.49
N CYS A 144 6.18 9.04 -21.54
CA CYS A 144 5.66 10.40 -21.44
C CYS A 144 4.25 10.42 -20.81
N TYR A 145 3.33 9.57 -21.30
CA TYR A 145 2.00 9.42 -20.73
C TYR A 145 2.05 9.05 -19.26
N TRP A 146 2.88 8.06 -18.90
CA TRP A 146 3.03 7.64 -17.51
C TRP A 146 3.56 8.77 -16.63
N LEU A 147 4.56 9.55 -17.07
CA LEU A 147 5.10 10.69 -16.32
C LEU A 147 4.07 11.80 -16.12
N VAL A 148 3.31 12.15 -17.16
CA VAL A 148 2.23 13.13 -17.06
C VAL A 148 1.15 12.65 -16.10
N LEU A 149 0.72 11.40 -16.22
CA LEU A 149 -0.31 10.81 -15.36
C LEU A 149 0.17 10.72 -13.91
N PHE A 150 1.43 10.31 -13.69
CA PHE A 150 2.07 10.28 -12.39
C PHE A 150 2.12 11.67 -11.74
N THR A 151 2.63 12.68 -12.45
CA THR A 151 2.78 14.04 -11.91
C THR A 151 1.43 14.68 -11.61
N LEU A 152 0.44 14.54 -12.51
CA LEU A 152 -0.93 15.03 -12.29
C LEU A 152 -1.59 14.34 -11.09
N THR A 153 -1.44 13.02 -10.99
CA THR A 153 -1.98 12.24 -9.88
C THR A 153 -1.33 12.65 -8.56
N MET A 154 0.00 12.71 -8.49
CA MET A 154 0.71 13.13 -7.28
C MET A 154 0.37 14.56 -6.88
N LYS A 155 0.32 15.49 -7.84
CA LYS A 155 -0.09 16.89 -7.57
C LYS A 155 -1.50 16.97 -7.01
N ARG A 156 -2.45 16.23 -7.59
CA ARG A 156 -3.84 16.18 -7.10
C ARG A 156 -3.91 15.58 -5.69
N GLN A 157 -3.22 14.47 -5.44
CA GLN A 157 -3.19 13.84 -4.12
C GLN A 157 -2.59 14.77 -3.07
N ILE A 158 -1.45 15.40 -3.35
CA ILE A 158 -0.80 16.35 -2.43
C ILE A 158 -1.68 17.58 -2.17
N MET A 159 -2.33 18.13 -3.21
CA MET A 159 -3.24 19.26 -3.04
C MET A 159 -4.43 18.92 -2.14
N HIS A 160 -5.00 17.72 -2.29
CA HIS A 160 -6.07 17.23 -1.42
C HIS A 160 -5.58 17.07 0.02
N MET A 161 -4.41 16.47 0.20
CA MET A 161 -3.76 16.32 1.51
C MET A 161 -3.55 17.67 2.22
N ILE A 162 -3.10 18.69 1.47
CA ILE A 162 -2.90 20.05 2.00
C ILE A 162 -4.26 20.71 2.33
N LYS A 163 -5.25 20.60 1.44
CA LYS A 163 -6.59 21.18 1.63
C LYS A 163 -7.30 20.62 2.85
N TYR A 164 -7.14 19.32 3.10
CA TYR A 164 -7.79 18.62 4.22
C TYR A 164 -6.84 18.39 5.42
N LYS A 165 -5.69 19.08 5.45
CA LYS A 165 -4.70 19.11 6.56
C LYS A 165 -4.32 17.74 7.09
N TYR A 166 -3.72 16.94 6.22
CA TYR A 166 -3.70 15.50 6.44
C TYR A 166 -2.33 14.96 6.03
N ILE A 167 -1.51 14.62 7.03
CA ILE A 167 -0.07 14.38 6.86
C ILE A 167 0.19 12.86 6.93
N PRO A 168 0.69 12.22 5.86
CA PRO A 168 0.86 10.77 5.81
C PRO A 168 2.00 10.29 6.71
N PHE A 169 2.88 11.20 7.12
CA PHE A 169 3.98 10.96 8.04
C PHE A 169 3.68 11.61 9.38
N ASN A 170 3.61 10.79 10.44
CA ASN A 170 3.52 11.25 11.83
C ASN A 170 4.86 11.89 12.26
N LEU A 171 5.28 12.99 11.63
CA LEU A 171 6.53 13.71 11.91
C LEU A 171 6.46 14.62 13.15
N GLY A 172 5.37 14.55 13.93
CA GLY A 172 5.14 15.49 15.02
C GLY A 172 4.25 14.96 16.13
N LYS A 173 4.43 13.71 16.60
CA LYS A 173 3.80 13.33 17.87
C LYS A 173 4.39 14.21 18.98
N GLN A 174 3.57 15.11 19.51
CA GLN A 174 3.77 15.71 20.83
C GLN A 174 4.01 14.56 21.82
N LYS A 175 5.26 14.38 22.27
CA LYS A 175 5.55 13.58 23.45
C LYS A 175 4.74 14.20 24.57
N TYR A 176 3.70 13.52 25.01
CA TYR A 176 3.01 13.85 26.25
C TYR A 176 4.09 13.82 27.35
N LYS A 177 4.58 14.99 27.77
CA LYS A 177 5.38 15.11 28.98
C LYS A 177 4.44 14.63 30.09
N GLY A 178 4.70 13.42 30.60
CA GLY A 178 3.96 12.88 31.74
C GLY A 178 3.91 13.97 32.82
N LYS A 179 2.69 14.35 33.22
CA LYS A 179 2.50 15.19 34.41
C LYS A 179 3.26 14.51 35.54
N LYS A 180 4.34 15.12 36.02
CA LYS A 180 4.98 14.71 37.26
C LYS A 180 3.87 14.68 38.31
N HIS A 181 3.73 13.54 38.96
CA HIS A 181 2.87 13.38 40.13
C HIS A 181 3.08 14.59 41.05
N ALA A 182 1.97 15.21 41.44
CA ALA A 182 1.94 16.28 42.41
C ALA A 182 2.77 15.86 43.62
N ALA A 183 3.81 16.64 43.91
CA ALA A 183 4.56 16.50 45.15
C ALA A 183 3.58 16.63 46.30
N SER A 184 3.50 15.58 47.10
CA SER A 184 2.82 15.52 48.39
C SER A 184 3.18 16.74 49.22
N SER A 185 2.19 17.55 49.60
CA SER A 185 2.35 18.54 50.67
C SER A 185 2.78 17.82 51.94
N PRO A 186 3.87 18.25 52.62
CA PRO A 186 4.12 17.79 53.97
C PRO A 186 3.10 18.47 54.89
N ARG A 187 2.26 17.65 55.54
CA ARG A 187 1.65 18.05 56.82
C ARG A 187 2.76 17.95 57.87
N ALA A 188 3.10 19.06 58.49
CA ALA A 188 3.80 19.10 59.77
C ALA A 188 3.25 20.31 60.55
N ASP A 189 2.63 19.95 61.68
CA ASP A 189 2.41 20.68 62.93
C ASP A 189 1.59 21.98 62.94
#